data_AF-A0ABD0RML3-F1
#
_entry.id   AF-A0ABD0RML3-F1
#
_cell.length_a   1.000
_cell.length_b   1.000
_cell.length_c   1.000
_cell.angle_alpha   90.00
_cell.angle_beta   90.00
_cell.angle_gamma   90.00
#
_symmetry.space_group_name_H-M   'P 1'
#
loop_
_entity.id
_entity.type
_entity.pdbx_description
1 polymer ?
#
loop_
_entity_poly.entity_id
_entity_poly.type
_entity_poly.pdbx_seq_one_letter_code
_entity_poly.pdbx_strand_id
1 'polypeptide(L)'
;HLIVSRANHPVSAYVGEDVTLICSVDSHITPEEVSWRKIDKDEEISVLLFQSNTIKPEAADERYRDRVEFFTDEIPKGNFSLRLKSVRTEDKGVYMCQAKSGRL
;
A
#
# COMPACT_ATOMS: atom_id res chain seq x y z
N HIS A 1 15.40 4.15 -10.30
CA HIS A 1 15.71 2.82 -9.72
C HIS A 1 14.43 2.26 -9.15
N LEU A 2 14.04 1.03 -9.52
CA LEU A 2 12.88 0.34 -8.94
C LEU A 2 13.40 -0.47 -7.74
N ILE A 3 13.06 -0.08 -6.51
CA ILE A 3 13.35 -0.90 -5.33
C ILE A 3 12.08 -1.68 -5.01
N VAL A 4 12.06 -2.96 -5.37
CA VAL A 4 11.00 -3.90 -4.98
C VAL A 4 11.51 -4.65 -3.75
N SER A 5 11.07 -4.23 -2.56
CA SER A 5 11.23 -5.06 -1.36
C SER A 5 10.23 -6.23 -1.47
N ARG A 6 10.68 -7.35 -2.04
CA ARG A 6 9.88 -8.58 -2.12
C ARG A 6 9.87 -9.24 -0.74
N ALA A 7 8.85 -8.94 0.04
CA ALA A 7 8.55 -9.63 1.27
C ALA A 7 7.24 -10.41 1.03
N ASN A 8 7.31 -11.60 0.42
CA ASN A 8 6.17 -12.52 0.28
C ASN A 8 5.79 -13.07 1.68
N HIS A 9 5.33 -12.21 2.58
CA HIS A 9 4.83 -12.62 3.87
C HIS A 9 3.33 -12.88 3.72
N PRO A 10 2.89 -14.14 3.80
CA PRO A 10 1.47 -14.42 3.86
C PRO A 10 0.92 -13.78 5.13
N VAL A 11 -0.08 -12.91 4.97
CA VAL A 11 -0.83 -12.33 6.08
C VAL A 11 -2.21 -12.96 6.07
N SER A 12 -2.72 -13.32 7.26
CA SER A 12 -4.06 -13.86 7.44
C SER A 12 -4.81 -12.99 8.44
N ALA A 13 -6.10 -12.80 8.20
CA ALA A 13 -7.01 -12.06 9.06
C ALA A 13 -8.40 -12.69 8.93
N TYR A 14 -9.19 -12.61 10.00
CA TYR A 14 -10.60 -12.97 9.97
C TYR A 14 -11.43 -11.83 9.38
N VAL A 15 -12.60 -12.17 8.85
CA VAL A 15 -13.55 -11.16 8.35
C VAL A 15 -13.93 -10.21 9.49
N GLY A 16 -13.88 -8.90 9.21
CA GLY A 16 -14.13 -7.84 10.18
C GLY A 16 -12.89 -7.38 10.96
N GLU A 17 -11.77 -8.10 10.89
CA GLU A 17 -10.51 -7.65 11.50
C GLU A 17 -9.79 -6.61 10.64
N ASP A 18 -8.83 -5.93 11.26
CA ASP A 18 -7.92 -5.03 10.59
C ASP A 18 -6.57 -5.73 10.33
N VAL A 19 -6.02 -5.58 9.13
CA VAL A 19 -4.75 -6.20 8.74
C VAL A 19 -3.72 -5.15 8.34
N THR A 20 -2.44 -5.41 8.61
CA THR A 20 -1.32 -4.58 8.13
C THR A 20 -0.51 -5.30 7.08
N LEU A 21 -0.38 -4.66 5.91
CA LEU A 21 0.49 -5.10 4.83
C LEU A 21 1.77 -4.27 4.86
N ILE A 22 2.91 -4.95 4.98
CA ILE A 22 4.19 -4.29 5.21
C ILE A 22 4.75 -3.76 3.89
N CYS A 23 5.18 -2.50 3.89
CA CYS A 23 6.01 -1.93 2.83
C CYS A 23 6.96 -0.89 3.42
N SER A 24 8.24 -1.07 3.15
CA SER A 24 9.29 -0.15 3.57
C SER A 24 10.20 0.18 2.40
N VAL A 25 10.54 1.46 2.32
CA VAL A 25 11.55 2.04 1.42
C VAL A 25 12.72 2.46 2.29
N ASP A 26 13.93 2.45 1.73
CA ASP A 26 15.09 3.02 2.41
C ASP A 26 14.79 4.48 2.79
N SER A 27 14.94 4.83 4.06
CA SER A 27 14.63 6.16 4.59
C SER A 27 15.49 7.28 3.99
N HIS A 28 16.64 6.95 3.39
CA HIS A 28 17.48 7.92 2.68
C HIS A 28 16.93 8.27 1.29
N ILE A 29 15.90 7.56 0.82
CA ILE A 29 15.23 7.79 -0.45
C ILE A 29 13.89 8.45 -0.15
N THR A 30 13.64 9.61 -0.75
CA THR A 30 12.32 10.24 -0.75
C THR A 30 11.58 9.80 -2.01
N PRO A 31 10.66 8.82 -1.93
CA PRO A 31 9.89 8.43 -3.11
C PRO A 31 8.98 9.58 -3.54
N GLU A 32 8.90 9.83 -4.85
CA GLU A 32 7.92 10.75 -5.44
C GLU A 32 6.50 10.18 -5.33
N GLU A 33 6.41 8.86 -5.39
CA GLU A 33 5.17 8.09 -5.38
C GLU A 33 5.35 6.75 -4.66
N VAL A 34 4.37 6.37 -3.84
CA VAL A 34 4.20 5.00 -3.34
C VAL A 34 2.77 4.56 -3.60
N SER A 35 2.60 3.47 -4.33
CA SER A 35 1.29 2.92 -4.70
C SER A 35 1.09 1.52 -4.13
N TRP A 36 -0.07 1.30 -3.52
CA TRP A 36 -0.58 -0.03 -3.20
C TRP A 36 -1.61 -0.43 -4.25
N ARG A 37 -1.46 -1.64 -4.78
CA ARG A 37 -2.40 -2.25 -5.74
C ARG A 37 -2.74 -3.66 -5.33
N LYS A 38 -3.99 -4.08 -5.53
CA LYS A 38 -4.37 -5.50 -5.53
C LYS A 38 -4.27 -6.02 -6.95
N ILE A 39 -3.55 -7.12 -7.10
CA ILE A 39 -3.43 -7.86 -8.36
C ILE A 39 -4.45 -8.98 -8.27
N ASP A 40 -5.48 -8.92 -9.12
CA ASP A 40 -6.54 -9.93 -9.19
C ASP A 40 -6.73 -10.38 -10.64
N LYS A 41 -6.18 -11.56 -10.96
CA LYS A 41 -6.15 -12.12 -12.32
C LYS A 41 -5.52 -11.14 -13.33
N ASP A 42 -6.36 -10.44 -14.09
CA ASP A 42 -6.00 -9.51 -15.17
C ASP A 42 -6.30 -8.04 -14.81
N GLU A 43 -6.76 -7.76 -13.59
CA GLU A 43 -7.07 -6.41 -13.10
C GLU A 43 -6.03 -5.97 -12.06
N GLU A 44 -5.49 -4.76 -12.22
CA GLU A 44 -4.77 -4.04 -11.18
C GLU A 44 -5.71 -3.02 -10.54
N ILE A 45 -6.07 -3.26 -9.28
CA ILE A 45 -7.00 -2.41 -8.53
C ILE A 45 -6.20 -1.46 -7.65
N SER A 46 -6.41 -0.16 -7.81
CA SER A 46 -5.78 0.86 -6.95
C SER A 46 -6.33 0.77 -5.53
N VAL A 47 -5.43 0.58 -4.55
CA VAL A 47 -5.80 0.44 -3.13
C VAL A 47 -5.57 1.74 -2.40
N LEU A 48 -4.36 2.31 -2.48
CA LEU A 48 -4.05 3.61 -1.90
C LEU A 48 -2.81 4.21 -2.57
N LEU A 49 -2.80 5.53 -2.71
CA LEU A 49 -1.71 6.28 -3.34
C LEU A 49 -1.15 7.33 -2.38
N PHE A 50 0.17 7.38 -2.28
CA PHE A 50 0.93 8.51 -1.75
C PHE A 50 1.70 9.13 -2.91
N GLN A 51 1.52 10.42 -3.17
CA GLN A 51 2.18 11.11 -4.27
C GLN A 51 2.39 12.58 -3.90
N SER A 52 3.55 13.15 -4.26
CA SER A 52 3.87 14.55 -4.00
C SER A 52 3.66 14.93 -2.52
N ASN A 53 4.18 14.09 -1.63
CA ASN A 53 4.12 14.25 -0.18
C ASN A 53 2.70 14.29 0.42
N THR A 54 1.70 13.75 -0.29
CA THR A 54 0.30 13.76 0.14
C THR A 54 -0.35 12.39 -0.09
N ILE A 55 -1.23 11.97 0.81
CA ILE A 55 -2.07 10.76 0.64
C ILE A 55 -3.27 11.13 -0.24
N LYS A 56 -3.55 10.30 -1.26
CA LYS A 56 -4.59 10.50 -2.27
C LYS A 56 -5.67 9.42 -2.15
N PRO A 57 -6.54 9.46 -1.13
CA PRO A 57 -7.61 8.48 -0.96
C PRO A 57 -8.63 8.48 -2.10
N GLU A 58 -8.76 9.58 -2.84
CA GLU A 58 -9.61 9.70 -4.03
C GLU A 58 -9.14 8.85 -5.21
N ALA A 59 -7.86 8.46 -5.24
CA ALA A 59 -7.30 7.57 -6.25
C ALA A 59 -7.51 6.08 -5.93
N ALA A 60 -8.03 5.76 -4.73
CA ALA A 60 -8.41 4.41 -4.37
C ALA A 60 -9.70 4.00 -5.08
N ASP A 61 -9.78 2.74 -5.46
CA ASP A 61 -11.03 2.11 -5.92
C ASP A 61 -12.09 2.17 -4.81
N GLU A 62 -13.37 2.28 -5.18
CA GLU A 62 -14.50 2.38 -4.24
C GLU A 62 -14.53 1.24 -3.21
N ARG A 63 -14.01 0.05 -3.57
CA ARG A 63 -13.86 -1.11 -2.67
C ARG A 63 -13.02 -0.82 -1.42
N TYR A 64 -12.08 0.12 -1.51
CA TYR A 64 -11.09 0.46 -0.47
C TYR A 64 -11.32 1.80 0.20
N ARG A 65 -12.15 2.68 -0.37
CA ARG A 65 -12.44 4.00 0.20
C ARG A 65 -12.87 3.86 1.67
N ASP A 66 -12.32 4.73 2.52
CA ASP A 66 -12.51 4.77 3.98
C ASP A 66 -12.04 3.54 4.78
N ARG A 67 -11.52 2.51 4.10
CA ARG A 67 -11.02 1.28 4.72
C ARG A 67 -9.51 1.18 4.74
N VAL A 68 -8.80 2.10 4.12
CA VAL A 68 -7.34 2.02 3.98
C VAL A 68 -6.65 3.29 4.47
N GLU A 69 -5.51 3.11 5.12
CA GLU A 69 -4.68 4.23 5.58
C GLU A 69 -3.20 3.83 5.64
N PHE A 70 -2.34 4.84 5.51
CA PHE A 70 -0.93 4.73 5.88
C PHE A 70 -0.74 5.11 7.35
N PHE A 71 0.32 4.59 7.96
CA PHE A 71 0.80 5.10 9.25
C PHE A 71 1.56 6.41 9.02
N THR A 72 0.84 7.55 9.03
CA THR A 72 1.39 8.85 8.62
C THR A 72 2.66 9.25 9.38
N ASP A 73 2.73 8.96 10.69
CA ASP A 73 3.89 9.27 11.53
C ASP A 73 5.13 8.41 11.20
N GLU A 74 4.95 7.33 10.46
CA GLU A 74 6.00 6.38 10.07
C GLU A 74 6.52 6.64 8.64
N ILE A 75 5.83 7.46 7.84
CA ILE A 75 6.26 7.84 6.48
C ILE A 75 7.65 8.49 6.46
N PRO A 76 8.01 9.42 7.37
CA PRO A 76 9.36 10.01 7.39
C PRO A 76 10.47 8.99 7.67
N LYS A 77 10.13 7.81 8.20
CA LYS A 77 11.06 6.71 8.48
C LYS A 77 11.12 5.70 7.32
N GLY A 78 10.49 6.02 6.18
CA GLY A 78 10.42 5.14 5.01
C GLY A 78 9.38 4.03 5.12
N ASN A 79 8.50 4.05 6.11
CA ASN A 79 7.47 3.04 6.28
C ASN A 79 6.17 3.48 5.59
N PHE A 80 5.82 2.76 4.54
CA PHE A 80 4.60 2.93 3.74
C PHE A 80 3.69 1.70 3.87
N SER A 81 3.70 1.06 5.03
CA SER A 81 2.80 -0.05 5.32
C SER A 81 1.34 0.41 5.31
N LEU A 82 0.47 -0.46 4.79
CA LEU A 82 -0.95 -0.21 4.63
C LEU A 82 -1.73 -0.88 5.76
N ARG A 83 -2.61 -0.15 6.42
CA ARG A 83 -3.67 -0.73 7.26
C ARG A 83 -4.93 -0.87 6.40
N LEU A 84 -5.46 -2.08 6.27
CA LEU A 84 -6.77 -2.36 5.67
C LEU A 84 -7.75 -2.74 6.78
N LYS A 85 -8.84 -1.99 6.91
CA LYS A 85 -9.84 -2.11 7.97
C LYS A 85 -11.01 -2.99 7.57
N SER A 86 -11.58 -3.68 8.56
CA SER A 86 -12.80 -4.48 8.42
C SER A 86 -12.73 -5.45 7.23
N VAL A 87 -11.71 -6.30 7.19
CA VAL A 87 -11.40 -7.23 6.09
C VAL A 87 -12.63 -8.01 5.64
N ARG A 88 -12.79 -8.17 4.33
CA ARG A 88 -13.87 -8.90 3.66
C ARG A 88 -13.32 -10.06 2.86
N THR A 89 -14.19 -10.99 2.49
CA THR A 89 -13.82 -12.16 1.68
C THR A 89 -13.23 -11.78 0.33
N GLU A 90 -13.70 -10.67 -0.25
CA GLU A 90 -13.28 -10.14 -1.56
C GLU A 90 -11.88 -9.50 -1.52
N ASP A 91 -11.41 -9.13 -0.32
CA ASP A 91 -10.07 -8.57 -0.15
C ASP A 91 -8.97 -9.64 -0.33
N LYS A 92 -9.33 -10.93 -0.34
CA LYS A 92 -8.36 -11.99 -0.60
C LYS A 92 -7.67 -11.78 -1.96
N GLY A 93 -6.35 -11.71 -1.95
CA GLY A 93 -5.56 -11.61 -3.16
C GLY A 93 -4.12 -11.21 -2.89
N VAL A 94 -3.40 -10.90 -3.97
CA VAL A 94 -2.02 -10.43 -3.92
C VAL A 94 -2.02 -8.92 -3.87
N TYR A 95 -1.35 -8.35 -2.88
CA TYR A 95 -1.15 -6.91 -2.78
C TYR A 95 0.30 -6.57 -3.09
N MET A 96 0.50 -5.52 -3.87
CA MET A 96 1.81 -5.05 -4.30
C MET A 96 1.99 -3.59 -3.90
N CYS A 97 3.07 -3.32 -3.17
CA CYS A 97 3.58 -1.98 -2.94
C CYS A 97 4.63 -1.65 -3.99
N GLN A 98 4.52 -0.50 -4.65
CA GLN A 98 5.55 0.00 -5.56
C GLN A 98 5.90 1.44 -5.20
N ALA A 99 7.17 1.66 -4.87
CA ALA A 99 7.75 2.98 -4.70
C ALA A 99 8.48 3.41 -5.98
N LYS A 100 8.24 4.65 -6.42
CA LYS A 100 8.97 5.32 -7.49
C LYS A 100 9.73 6.50 -6.91
N SER A 101 11.03 6.53 -7.16
CA SER A 101 11.89 7.67 -6.88
C SER A 101 12.29 8.29 -8.23
N GLY A 102 12.34 9.62 -8.28
CA GLY A 102 12.89 10.36 -9.41
C GLY A 102 14.29 9.89 -9.79
N ARG A 103 14.66 10.07 -11.06
CA ARG A 103 16.02 9.80 -11.55
C ARG A 103 16.96 10.83 -10.90
N LEU A 104 17.96 10.36 -10.15
CA LEU A 104 19.17 11.17 -9.89
C LEU A 104 19.82 11.54 -11.23
#